data_AF-A0A7W1B526-F1
#
_entry.id   AF-A0A7W1B526-F1
#
_cell.length_a   1.000
_cell.length_b   1.000
_cell.length_c   1.000
_cell.angle_alpha   90.00
_cell.angle_beta   90.00
_cell.angle_gamma   90.00
#
_symmetry.space_group_name_H-M   'P 1'
#
loop_
_entity.id
_entity.type
_entity.pdbx_description
1 polymer ?
#
loop_
_entity_poly.entity_id
_entity_poly.type
_entity_poly.pdbx_seq_one_letter_code
_entity_poly.pdbx_strand_id
1 'polypeptide(L)'
;MPFDDLEEDLDPKLASQLLSVAEIPVEGITGGSLAMALTRPGPATVTDVDRARARTLLAASRAHRLKVWPMHLATKNCVRMLTVDDLLASP
;
A
#
# COMPACT_ATOMS: atom_id res chain seq x y z
N MET A 1 19.57 -0.03 -12.71
CA MET A 1 18.97 -1.37 -12.58
C MET A 1 17.49 -1.26 -12.92
N PRO A 2 16.94 -2.10 -13.80
CA PRO A 2 15.49 -2.25 -13.88
C PRO A 2 14.98 -2.88 -12.57
N PHE A 3 13.78 -2.50 -12.12
CA PHE A 3 13.16 -2.97 -10.88
C PHE A 3 12.45 -4.32 -11.06
N ASP A 4 13.02 -5.22 -11.88
CA ASP A 4 12.35 -6.45 -12.30
C ASP A 4 12.38 -7.56 -11.23
N ASP A 5 13.20 -7.42 -10.18
CA ASP A 5 13.34 -8.39 -9.07
C ASP A 5 12.62 -7.93 -7.79
N LEU A 6 11.46 -7.29 -7.91
CA LEU A 6 10.64 -6.95 -6.75
C LEU A 6 9.89 -8.22 -6.31
N GLU A 7 10.24 -8.77 -5.14
CA GLU A 7 9.58 -9.92 -4.52
C GLU A 7 8.05 -9.83 -4.63
N GLU A 8 7.39 -10.91 -5.04
CA GLU A 8 5.94 -10.90 -5.28
C GLU A 8 5.16 -10.45 -4.03
N ASP A 9 5.64 -10.83 -2.85
CA ASP A 9 5.04 -10.46 -1.57
C ASP A 9 5.86 -9.40 -0.83
N LEU A 10 5.15 -8.45 -0.20
CA LEU A 10 5.76 -7.53 0.75
C LEU A 10 5.94 -8.23 2.10
N ASP A 11 7.17 -8.32 2.59
CA ASP A 11 7.46 -8.84 3.94
C ASP A 11 6.63 -8.09 5.01
N PRO A 12 5.76 -8.79 5.77
CA PRO A 12 4.97 -8.19 6.83
C PRO A 12 5.81 -7.45 7.89
N LYS A 13 7.03 -7.92 8.18
CA LYS A 13 7.93 -7.27 9.13
C LYS A 13 8.41 -5.93 8.58
N LEU A 14 8.81 -5.88 7.32
CA LEU A 14 9.19 -4.64 6.65
C LEU A 14 8.01 -3.66 6.58
N ALA A 15 6.81 -4.15 6.27
CA ALA A 15 5.59 -3.33 6.25
C ALA A 15 5.31 -2.68 7.62
N SER A 16 5.44 -3.44 8.72
CA SER A 16 5.28 -2.92 10.07
C SER A 16 6.36 -1.89 10.43
N GLN A 17 7.62 -2.16 10.09
CA GLN A 17 8.71 -1.21 10.31
C GLN A 17 8.49 0.11 9.55
N LEU A 18 8.07 0.04 8.28
CA LEU A 18 7.75 1.23 7.48
C LEU A 18 6.66 2.07 8.16
N LEU A 19 5.61 1.42 8.66
CA LEU A 19 4.49 2.12 9.29
C LEU A 19 4.81 2.68 10.67
N SER A 20 5.72 2.07 11.44
CA SER A 20 6.20 2.65 12.70
C SER A 20 6.85 4.03 12.52
N VAL A 21 7.51 4.28 11.39
CA VAL A 21 8.09 5.60 11.08
C VAL A 21 6.97 6.63 10.84
N ALA A 22 5.84 6.19 10.31
CA ALA A 22 4.68 7.04 10.03
C ALA A 22 3.78 7.29 11.26
N GLU A 23 4.05 6.67 12.42
CA GLU A 23 3.29 6.94 13.66
C GLU A 23 3.57 8.35 14.19
N ILE A 24 4.84 8.75 14.21
CA ILE A 24 5.30 10.01 14.80
C ILE A 24 4.61 11.23 14.18
N PRO A 25 4.48 11.35 12.84
CA PRO A 25 3.81 12.51 12.24
C PRO A 25 2.28 12.50 12.44
N VAL A 26 1.67 11.33 12.64
CA VAL A 26 0.20 11.20 12.70
C VAL A 26 -0.33 11.40 14.11
N GLU A 27 0.42 11.04 15.15
CA GLU A 27 0.00 11.18 16.56
C GLU A 27 -0.35 12.62 16.96
N GLY A 28 0.29 13.62 16.34
CA GLY A 28 0.01 15.04 16.55
C GLY A 28 -1.16 15.62 15.74
N ILE A 29 -1.77 14.85 14.83
CA ILE A 29 -2.78 15.35 13.89
C ILE A 29 -4.13 14.70 14.23
N THR A 30 -5.07 15.50 14.75
CA THR A 30 -6.44 15.01 14.99
C THR A 30 -7.08 14.55 13.68
N GLY A 31 -7.41 13.25 13.60
CA GLY A 31 -7.97 12.65 12.39
C GLY A 31 -6.96 12.42 11.26
N GLY A 32 -5.66 12.44 11.56
CA GLY A 32 -4.59 12.21 10.59
C GLY A 32 -4.72 10.87 9.87
N SER A 33 -4.33 10.86 8.61
CA SER A 33 -4.28 9.66 7.78
C SER A 33 -3.01 9.63 6.95
N LEU A 34 -2.55 8.42 6.64
CA LEU A 34 -1.42 8.18 5.76
C LEU A 34 -1.93 7.84 4.37
N ALA A 35 -1.67 8.71 3.41
CA ALA A 35 -1.85 8.40 1.99
C ALA A 35 -0.68 7.54 1.50
N MET A 36 -0.96 6.49 0.72
CA MET A 36 0.06 5.58 0.20
C MET A 36 -0.09 5.37 -1.31
N ALA A 37 1.02 5.10 -1.97
CA ALA A 37 1.06 4.72 -3.38
C ALA A 37 1.90 3.45 -3.55
N LEU A 38 1.31 2.42 -4.15
CA LEU A 38 2.01 1.25 -4.67
C LEU A 38 2.50 1.59 -6.07
N THR A 39 3.82 1.66 -6.25
CA THR A 39 4.41 2.06 -7.53
C THR A 39 5.04 0.86 -8.21
N ARG A 40 4.70 0.64 -9.48
CA ARG A 40 5.38 -0.35 -10.32
C ARG A 40 5.31 0.01 -11.81
N PRO A 41 6.25 -0.49 -12.64
CA PRO A 41 6.09 -0.44 -14.09
C PRO A 41 4.88 -1.29 -14.56
N GLY A 42 4.49 -1.09 -15.81
CA GLY A 42 3.43 -1.86 -16.46
C GLY A 42 2.05 -1.19 -16.46
N PRO A 43 0.98 -1.97 -16.73
CA PRO A 43 -0.38 -1.43 -16.88
C PRO A 43 -1.01 -1.06 -15.54
N ALA A 44 -2.01 -0.18 -15.61
CA ALA A 44 -2.81 0.31 -14.47
C ALA A 44 -3.82 -0.71 -13.93
N THR A 45 -3.90 -1.90 -14.53
CA THR A 45 -4.72 -3.01 -14.05
C THR A 45 -4.17 -3.52 -12.73
N VAL A 46 -5.03 -3.65 -11.73
CA VAL A 46 -4.66 -4.20 -10.42
C VAL A 46 -4.37 -5.69 -10.55
N THR A 47 -3.19 -6.12 -10.12
CA THR A 47 -2.77 -7.53 -10.12
C THR A 47 -2.93 -8.16 -8.74
N ASP A 48 -2.80 -9.48 -8.65
CA ASP A 48 -2.80 -10.18 -7.36
C ASP A 48 -1.66 -9.76 -6.45
N VAL A 49 -0.49 -9.44 -7.02
CA VAL A 49 0.65 -8.86 -6.31
C VAL A 49 0.28 -7.51 -5.69
N ASP A 50 -0.38 -6.62 -6.44
CA ASP A 50 -0.83 -5.33 -5.92
C ASP A 50 -1.81 -5.52 -4.75
N ARG A 51 -2.74 -6.48 -4.88
CA ARG A 51 -3.72 -6.82 -3.83
C ARG A 51 -3.03 -7.39 -2.60
N ALA A 52 -2.09 -8.31 -2.76
CA ALA A 52 -1.35 -8.93 -1.66
C ALA A 52 -0.60 -7.87 -0.87
N ARG A 53 0.15 -6.99 -1.55
CA ARG A 53 0.89 -5.89 -0.93
C ARG A 53 -0.03 -4.90 -0.22
N ALA A 54 -1.13 -4.49 -0.86
CA ALA A 54 -2.12 -3.62 -0.24
C ALA A 54 -2.71 -4.25 1.02
N ARG A 55 -3.04 -5.54 0.99
CA ARG A 55 -3.55 -6.27 2.16
C ARG A 55 -2.53 -6.34 3.29
N THR A 56 -1.25 -6.60 2.99
CA THR A 56 -0.18 -6.59 4.01
C THR A 56 -0.04 -5.23 4.68
N LEU A 57 -0.04 -4.14 3.90
CA LEU A 57 0.03 -2.78 4.44
C LEU A 57 -1.20 -2.43 5.29
N LEU A 58 -2.40 -2.80 4.83
CA LEU A 58 -3.64 -2.58 5.59
C LEU A 58 -3.71 -3.44 6.86
N ALA A 59 -3.10 -4.63 6.87
CA ALA A 59 -3.01 -5.45 8.07
C ALA A 59 -2.04 -4.81 9.09
N ALA A 60 -0.86 -4.39 8.63
CA ALA A 60 0.12 -3.71 9.47
C ALA A 60 -0.44 -2.38 10.02
N SER A 61 -1.15 -1.59 9.22
CA SER A 61 -1.71 -0.31 9.67
C SER A 61 -2.71 -0.45 10.82
N ARG A 62 -3.51 -1.52 10.83
CA ARG A 62 -4.40 -1.85 11.95
C ARG A 62 -3.63 -2.10 13.23
N ALA A 63 -2.49 -2.80 13.15
CA ALA A 63 -1.63 -3.05 14.32
C ALA A 63 -1.05 -1.74 14.89
N HIS A 64 -0.73 -0.78 14.02
CA HIS A 64 -0.21 0.55 14.38
C HIS A 64 -1.31 1.60 14.64
N ARG A 65 -2.60 1.22 14.59
CA ARG A 65 -3.76 2.13 14.68
C ARG A 65 -3.71 3.31 13.69
N LEU A 66 -3.05 3.12 12.55
CA LEU A 66 -2.92 4.12 11.51
C LEU A 66 -4.06 4.01 10.51
N LYS A 67 -4.68 5.15 10.20
CA LYS A 67 -5.63 5.24 9.10
C LYS A 67 -4.85 5.37 7.78
N VAL A 68 -4.65 4.27 7.09
CA VAL A 68 -4.07 4.27 5.73
C VAL A 68 -5.19 4.52 4.71
N TRP A 69 -5.31 5.77 4.27
CA TRP A 69 -6.24 6.19 3.22
C TRP A 69 -5.86 7.59 2.68
N PRO A 70 -5.98 7.84 1.37
CA PRO A 70 -6.25 6.87 0.29
C PRO A 70 -5.03 6.00 -0.05
N MET A 71 -5.28 4.86 -0.70
CA MET A 71 -4.23 4.04 -1.32
C MET A 71 -4.34 4.14 -2.85
N HIS A 72 -3.21 4.35 -3.53
CA HIS A 72 -3.15 4.48 -4.98
C HIS A 72 -2.28 3.38 -5.60
N LEU A 73 -2.61 3.00 -6.83
CA LEU A 73 -1.71 2.31 -7.74
C LEU A 73 -1.14 3.34 -8.72
N ALA A 74 0.18 3.53 -8.67
CA ALA A 74 0.91 4.42 -9.55
C ALA A 74 1.74 3.60 -10.56
N THR A 75 1.45 3.80 -11.83
CA THR A 75 2.11 3.12 -12.95
C THR A 75 2.68 4.13 -13.93
N LYS A 76 3.43 3.66 -14.94
CA LYS A 76 4.07 4.55 -15.93
C LYS A 76 3.08 5.49 -16.61
N ASN A 77 1.83 5.06 -16.82
CA ASN A 77 0.86 5.78 -17.63
C ASN A 77 -0.39 6.23 -16.85
N CYS A 78 -0.50 5.90 -15.56
CA CYS A 78 -1.71 6.17 -14.79
C CYS A 78 -1.45 6.14 -13.30
N VAL A 79 -2.14 7.02 -12.56
CA VAL A 79 -2.32 6.91 -11.11
C VAL A 79 -3.82 6.79 -10.86
N ARG A 80 -4.23 5.73 -10.16
CA ARG A 80 -5.64 5.53 -9.74
C ARG A 80 -5.71 5.14 -8.27
N MET A 81 -6.83 5.46 -7.64
CA MET A 81 -7.13 4.99 -6.29
C MET A 81 -7.48 3.49 -6.33
N LEU A 82 -6.96 2.72 -5.38
CA LEU A 82 -7.39 1.36 -5.12
C LEU A 82 -8.71 1.42 -4.33
N THR A 83 -9.76 0.86 -4.91
CA THR A 83 -11.07 0.77 -4.27
C THR A 83 -11.16 -0.50 -3.41
N VAL A 84 -12.21 -0.59 -2.59
CA VAL A 84 -12.50 -1.83 -1.84
C VAL A 84 -12.72 -3.00 -2.80
N ASP A 85 -13.41 -2.77 -3.92
CA ASP A 85 -13.67 -3.80 -4.94
C ASP A 85 -12.39 -4.34 -5.56
N ASP A 86 -11.40 -3.47 -5.80
CA ASP A 86 -10.08 -3.89 -6.30
C ASP A 86 -9.40 -4.90 -5.37
N LEU A 87 -9.63 -4.77 -4.06
CA LEU A 87 -9.01 -5.59 -3.01
C LEU A 87 -9.80 -6.88 -2.70
N LEU A 88 -11.10 -6.89 -2.99
CA LEU A 88 -12.01 -8.02 -2.77
C LEU A 88 -12.10 -8.97 -3.97
N ALA A 89 -11.73 -8.52 -5.18
CA ALA A 89 -11.69 -9.37 -6.35
C ALA A 89 -10.78 -10.60 -6.09
N SER A 90 -11.41 -11.78 -6.07
CA SER A 90 -10.72 -13.08 -6.10
C SER A 90 -10.18 -13.34 -7.52
N PRO A 91 -9.06 -14.07 -7.68
CA PRO A 91 -8.54 -14.43 -9.00
C PRO A 91 -9.57 -15.14 -9.88
#